data_AF-A0A165XJ56-F1
#
_entry.id   AF-A0A165XJ56-F1
#
_cell.length_a   1.000
_cell.length_b   1.000
_cell.length_c   1.000
_cell.angle_alpha   90.00
_cell.angle_beta   90.00
_cell.angle_gamma   90.00
#
_symmetry.space_group_name_H-M   'P 1'
#
loop_
_entity.id
_entity.type
_entity.pdbx_description
1 polymer ?
#
loop_
_entity_poly.entity_id
_entity_poly.type
_entity_poly.pdbx_seq_one_letter_code
_entity_poly.pdbx_strand_id
1 'polypeptide(L)' 'QLPHLKPLLVAFFEGALETWRRFSAEFAEGGDIHSASPADRSDSWMPPTNDENEGALGS' A
#
# COMPACT_ATOMS: atom_id res chain seq x y z
N GLN A 1 -29.97 17.15 -3.88
CA GLN A 1 -29.54 15.76 -3.60
C GLN A 1 -28.54 15.35 -4.68
N LEU A 2 -27.58 14.45 -4.37
CA LEU A 2 -26.58 13.95 -5.32
C LEU A 2 -26.91 12.51 -5.73
N PRO A 3 -27.80 12.29 -6.71
CA PRO A 3 -28.32 10.95 -7.03
C PRO A 3 -27.24 9.97 -7.49
N HIS A 4 -26.12 10.46 -8.04
CA HIS A 4 -25.04 9.64 -8.58
C HIS A 4 -23.89 9.39 -7.61
N LEU A 5 -23.88 10.02 -6.43
CA LEU A 5 -22.77 9.87 -5.49
C LEU A 5 -22.60 8.42 -5.03
N LYS A 6 -23.70 7.77 -4.63
CA LYS A 6 -23.68 6.39 -4.19
C LYS A 6 -23.21 5.42 -5.29
N PRO A 7 -23.79 5.40 -6.51
CA PRO A 7 -23.33 4.47 -7.54
C PRO A 7 -21.88 4.73 -7.98
N LEU A 8 -21.43 5.99 -8.03
CA LEU A 8 -20.02 6.31 -8.34
C LEU A 8 -19.07 5.80 -7.26
N LEU A 9 -19.42 5.98 -5.98
CA LEU A 9 -18.61 5.50 -4.87
C LEU A 9 -18.49 3.96 -4.86
N VAL A 10 -19.58 3.26 -5.17
CA VAL A 10 -19.57 1.79 -5.29
C VAL A 10 -18.64 1.36 -6.42
N ALA A 11 -18.79 1.93 -7.62
CA ALA A 11 -17.93 1.60 -8.76
C ALA A 11 -16.44 1.87 -8.47
N PHE A 12 -16.15 2.96 -7.76
CA PHE A 12 -14.78 3.25 -7.31
C PHE A 12 -14.24 2.15 -6.38
N PHE A 13 -15.00 1.72 -5.39
CA PHE A 13 -14.55 0.67 -4.46
C PHE A 13 -14.45 -0.71 -5.12
N GLU A 14 -15.31 -1.02 -6.09
CA GLU A 14 -15.18 -2.26 -6.87
C GLU A 14 -13.86 -2.31 -7.65
N GLY A 15 -13.50 -1.20 -8.32
CA GLY A 15 -12.21 -1.10 -9.00
C GLY A 15 -11.01 -1.09 -8.04
N ALA A 16 -11.12 -0.36 -6.93
CA ALA A 16 -10.07 -0.32 -5.92
C ALA A 16 -9.83 -1.70 -5.26
N LEU A 17 -10.88 -2.50 -5.08
CA LEU A 17 -10.81 -3.82 -4.47
C LEU A 17 -9.90 -4.78 -5.26
N GLU A 18 -9.90 -4.70 -6.59
CA GLU A 18 -9.01 -5.52 -7.42
C GLU A 18 -7.54 -5.24 -7.08
N THR A 19 -7.15 -3.96 -7.08
CA THR A 19 -5.78 -3.56 -6.76
C THR A 19 -5.43 -3.85 -5.31
N TRP A 20 -6.38 -3.61 -4.39
CA TRP A 20 -6.21 -3.92 -2.98
C TRP A 20 -5.86 -5.39 -2.77
N ARG A 21 -6.61 -6.32 -3.37
CA ARG A 21 -6.34 -7.76 -3.25
C ARG A 21 -4.94 -8.14 -3.74
N ARG A 22 -4.49 -7.54 -4.85
CA ARG A 22 -3.14 -7.79 -5.38
C ARG A 22 -2.05 -7.28 -4.44
N PHE A 23 -2.19 -6.06 -3.92
CA PHE A 23 -1.19 -5.45 -3.03
C PHE A 23 -1.21 -6.04 -1.62
N SER A 24 -2.36 -6.48 -1.13
CA SER A 24 -2.46 -7.06 0.21
C SER A 24 -2.06 -8.54 0.26
N ALA A 25 -1.88 -9.19 -0.91
CA ALA A 25 -1.62 -10.63 -0.98
C ALA A 25 -0.32 -11.04 -0.26
N GLU A 26 0.73 -10.22 -0.37
CA GLU A 26 2.02 -10.46 0.29
C GLU A 26 1.93 -10.44 1.83
N PHE A 27 0.91 -9.78 2.39
CA PHE A 27 0.68 -9.71 3.83
C PHE A 27 -0.19 -10.85 4.37
N ALA A 28 -0.86 -11.61 3.49
CA ALA A 28 -1.69 -12.75 3.90
C ALA A 28 -0.83 -13.87 4.51
N GLU A 29 -1.45 -14.77 5.27
CA GLU A 29 -0.75 -15.94 5.81
C GLU A 29 -0.09 -16.75 4.67
N GLY A 30 1.20 -17.02 4.82
CA GLY A 30 2.02 -17.68 3.80
C GLY A 30 2.51 -16.77 2.67
N GLY A 31 2.06 -15.51 2.60
CA GLY A 31 2.58 -14.50 1.67
C GLY A 31 4.01 -14.07 2.01
N ASP A 32 4.65 -13.36 1.08
CA ASP A 32 6.08 -13.04 1.16
C ASP A 32 6.45 -12.22 2.41
N ILE A 33 5.68 -11.18 2.75
CA ILE A 33 5.93 -10.36 3.95
C ILE A 33 5.62 -11.13 5.24
N HIS A 34 4.55 -11.92 5.22
CA HIS A 34 4.21 -12.79 6.35
C HIS A 34 5.34 -13.78 6.65
N SER A 35 5.88 -14.39 5.60
CA SER A 35 6.90 -15.44 5.67
C SER A 35 8.34 -14.92 5.73
N ALA A 36 8.54 -13.61 5.61
CA ALA A 36 9.86 -12.98 5.66
C ALA A 36 10.61 -13.29 6.96
N SER A 37 11.87 -13.70 6.83
CA SER A 37 12.71 -13.96 7.99
C SER A 37 13.08 -12.67 8.72
N PRO A 38 13.58 -12.74 9.97
CA PRO A 38 14.10 -11.56 10.66
C PRO A 38 15.21 -10.85 9.87
N ALA A 39 16.03 -11.58 9.13
CA ALA A 39 17.08 -11.01 8.29
C ALA A 39 16.48 -10.25 7.09
N ASP A 40 15.54 -10.85 6.37
CA ASP A 40 14.88 -10.19 5.22
C ASP A 40 14.18 -8.89 5.64
N ARG A 41 13.55 -8.89 6.83
CA ARG A 41 12.90 -7.69 7.38
C ARG A 41 13.90 -6.60 7.77
N SER A 42 15.07 -6.99 8.26
CA SER A 42 16.15 -6.06 8.59
C SER A 42 16.71 -5.42 7.32
N ASP A 43 16.96 -6.23 6.28
CA ASP A 43 17.53 -5.77 5.01
C ASP A 43 16.53 -4.93 4.20
N SER A 44 15.24 -5.19 4.33
CA SER A 44 14.17 -4.44 3.65
C SER A 44 13.67 -3.23 4.43
N TRP A 45 14.26 -2.93 5.60
CA TRP A 45 13.83 -1.79 6.40
C TRP A 45 14.12 -0.47 5.67
N MET A 46 13.11 0.39 5.62
CA MET A 46 13.25 1.78 5.17
C MET A 46 12.75 2.71 6.27
N PRO A 47 13.31 3.92 6.40
CA PRO A 47 12.77 4.93 7.29
C PRO A 47 11.28 5.19 6.99
N PRO A 48 10.44 5.45 8.02
CA PRO A 48 9.00 5.61 7.84
C PRO A 48 8.63 6.86 7.04
N THR A 49 9.57 7.81 6.95
CA THR A 49 9.46 9.06 6.21
C THR A 49 10.62 9.16 5.24
N ASN A 50 10.38 9.80 4.10
CA ASN A 50 11.40 10.07 3.11
C ASN A 50 12.19 11.36 3.44
N ASP A 51 12.29 11.72 4.73
CA ASP A 51 12.81 13.01 5.19
C ASP A 51 14.24 13.27 4.68
N GLU A 52 15.04 12.21 4.55
CA GLU A 52 16.40 12.30 4.03
C GLU A 52 16.46 12.77 2.56
N ASN A 53 15.45 12.44 1.75
CA ASN A 53 15.38 12.87 0.34
C ASN A 53 14.58 14.18 0.15
N GLU A 54 13.78 14.61 1.14
CA GLU A 54 13.04 15.88 1.07
C GLU A 54 13.97 17.10 1.15
N GLY A 55 15.13 16.99 1.82
CA GLY A 55 16.12 18.06 1.91
C GLY A 55 16.97 18.30 0.65
N ALA A 56 17.01 17.33 -0.29
CA ALA A 56 17.90 17.38 -1.45
C ALA A 56 17.32 18.14 -2.66
N LEU A 57 16.04 18.53 -2.63
CA LEU A 57 15.34 19.13 -3.77
C LEU A 57 15.20 20.67 -3.69
N GLY A 58 15.85 21.31 -2.72
CA GLY A 58 15.64 22.73 -2.39
C GLY A 58 16.91 23.57 -2.21
N SER A 59 17.95 23.38 -3.03
CA SER A 59 19.07 24.34 -3.17
C SER A 59 18.88 25.29 -4.34
#